data_AF-A0A4S4D8Y9-F1
#
_entry.id   AF-A0A4S4D8Y9-F1
#
_cell.length_a   1.000
_cell.length_b   1.000
_cell.length_c   1.000
_cell.angle_alpha   90.00
_cell.angle_beta   90.00
_cell.angle_gamma   90.00
#
_symmetry.space_group_name_H-M   'P 1'
#
loop_
_entity.id
_entity.type
_entity.pdbx_description
1 polymer ?
#
loop_
_entity_poly.entity_id
_entity_poly.type
_entity_poly.pdbx_seq_one_letter_code
_entity_poly.pdbx_strand_id
1 'polypeptide(L)'
;MGRSKVLNKSIDRGITVKVPKGLTSELGIPLNKGNICIAQTSPPGVRKAYLDQFEKELTAFLRSHSEEMIPGGLMVLIFVGSNEDPDCFTRFGPNIWEQFGMILNDMVIEGLIEASRLDSFNMPLYTPSAEEARQVIQREGSFSLAGSRHSY
;
A
#
# COMPACT_ATOMS: atom_id res chain seq x y z
N MET A 1 25.65 28.30 16.27
CA MET A 1 25.19 27.98 14.90
C MET A 1 25.13 26.47 14.78
N GLY A 2 24.00 25.86 15.17
CA GLY A 2 23.85 24.42 15.24
C GLY A 2 23.57 23.83 13.86
N ARG A 3 24.30 22.80 13.44
CA ARG A 3 24.03 22.08 12.19
C ARG A 3 22.63 21.47 12.27
N SER A 4 21.73 21.88 11.37
CA SER A 4 20.48 21.16 11.12
C SER A 4 20.82 19.72 10.77
N LYS A 5 20.47 18.79 11.66
CA LYS A 5 20.52 17.36 11.34
C LYS A 5 19.32 17.08 10.45
N VAL A 6 19.54 17.10 9.14
CA VAL A 6 18.57 16.54 8.18
C VAL A 6 18.69 15.02 8.32
N LEU A 7 17.71 14.38 8.96
CA LEU A 7 17.61 12.93 8.90
C LEU A 7 16.98 12.57 7.53
N ASN A 8 17.83 12.41 6.52
CA ASN A 8 17.42 11.78 5.27
C ASN A 8 17.25 10.27 5.50
N LYS A 9 16.14 9.86 6.13
CA LYS A 9 15.63 8.51 5.90
C LYS A 9 14.92 8.57 4.55
N SER A 10 15.69 8.36 3.47
CA SER A 10 15.10 7.92 2.21
C SER A 10 14.51 6.56 2.54
N ILE A 11 13.18 6.45 2.62
CA ILE A 11 12.52 5.16 2.68
C ILE A 11 12.65 4.59 1.26
N ASP A 12 13.84 4.02 1.02
CA ASP A 12 14.12 3.24 -0.16
C ASP A 12 13.31 1.95 -0.03
N ARG A 13 12.36 1.79 -0.95
CA ARG A 13 11.27 0.79 -0.99
C ARG A 13 10.03 1.21 -0.20
N GLY A 14 9.00 1.59 -0.96
CA GLY A 14 7.71 2.05 -0.46
C GLY A 14 7.17 1.17 0.66
N ILE A 15 6.45 1.79 1.60
CA ILE A 15 5.86 1.14 2.77
C ILE A 15 5.22 -0.18 2.33
N THR A 16 5.89 -1.30 2.60
CA THR A 16 5.31 -2.63 2.40
C THR A 16 4.28 -2.80 3.49
N VAL A 17 3.01 -2.66 3.13
CA VAL A 17 1.90 -2.81 4.07
C VAL A 17 1.75 -4.29 4.38
N LYS A 18 1.63 -4.68 5.65
CA LYS A 18 1.37 -6.10 5.98
C LYS A 18 0.09 -6.56 5.30
N VAL A 19 0.00 -7.85 4.99
CA VAL A 19 -1.25 -8.44 4.48
C VAL A 19 -2.37 -8.19 5.51
N PRO A 20 -3.47 -7.51 5.14
CA PRO A 20 -4.54 -7.22 6.08
C PRO A 20 -5.21 -8.50 6.58
N LYS A 21 -5.45 -8.58 7.89
CA LYS A 21 -6.23 -9.69 8.47
C LYS A 21 -7.67 -9.73 7.96
N GLY A 22 -8.20 -8.58 7.53
CA GLY A 22 -9.54 -8.44 6.97
C GLY A 22 -9.71 -9.03 5.56
N LEU A 23 -8.72 -9.73 5.00
CA LEU A 23 -8.84 -10.43 3.71
C LEU A 23 -9.41 -11.85 3.84
N THR A 24 -9.61 -12.32 5.06
CA THR A 24 -10.27 -13.59 5.36
C THR A 24 -11.47 -13.31 6.25
N SER A 25 -12.61 -13.94 5.97
CA SER A 25 -13.79 -13.83 6.83
C SER A 25 -13.55 -14.49 8.19
N GLU A 26 -14.44 -14.23 9.15
CA GLU A 26 -14.42 -14.91 10.45
C GLU A 26 -14.52 -16.45 10.33
N LEU A 27 -15.08 -16.94 9.22
CA LEU A 27 -15.20 -18.36 8.90
C LEU A 27 -13.97 -18.92 8.18
N GLY A 28 -12.89 -18.15 8.04
CA GLY A 28 -11.68 -18.59 7.34
C GLY A 28 -11.80 -18.54 5.81
N ILE A 29 -12.84 -17.92 5.26
CA ILE A 29 -13.08 -17.89 3.81
C ILE A 29 -12.30 -16.73 3.19
N PRO A 30 -11.43 -16.98 2.20
CA PRO A 30 -10.72 -15.90 1.51
C PRO A 30 -11.68 -14.98 0.76
N LEU A 31 -11.47 -13.68 0.91
CA LEU A 31 -12.33 -12.65 0.30
C LEU A 31 -11.81 -12.18 -1.06
N ASN A 32 -10.52 -12.33 -1.34
CA ASN A 32 -9.89 -11.90 -2.60
C ASN A 32 -9.69 -13.07 -3.58
N LYS A 33 -10.73 -13.87 -3.79
CA LYS A 33 -10.63 -15.10 -4.59
C LYS A 33 -10.09 -14.87 -5.99
N GLY A 34 -9.21 -15.76 -6.45
CA GLY A 34 -8.57 -15.71 -7.75
C GLY A 34 -7.61 -14.53 -7.98
N ASN A 35 -7.33 -13.73 -6.95
CA ASN A 35 -6.53 -12.51 -7.05
C ASN A 35 -5.46 -12.46 -5.97
N ILE A 36 -4.28 -11.97 -6.31
CA ILE A 36 -3.16 -11.85 -5.37
C ILE A 36 -2.94 -10.42 -4.87
N CYS A 37 -3.61 -9.45 -5.47
CA CYS A 37 -3.58 -8.03 -5.09
C CYS A 37 -4.99 -7.43 -5.24
N ILE A 38 -5.14 -6.13 -4.97
CA ILE A 38 -6.36 -5.41 -5.35
C ILE A 38 -6.40 -5.39 -6.88
N ALA A 39 -7.45 -5.99 -7.45
CA ALA A 39 -7.70 -6.05 -8.88
C ALA A 39 -9.14 -5.60 -9.18
N GLN A 40 -9.48 -5.44 -10.45
CA GLN A 40 -10.84 -5.05 -10.86
C GLN A 40 -11.94 -6.02 -10.37
N THR A 41 -11.61 -7.31 -10.27
CA THR A 41 -12.53 -8.35 -9.79
C THR A 41 -12.59 -8.46 -8.26
N SER A 42 -11.73 -7.73 -7.53
CA SER A 42 -11.70 -7.78 -6.07
C SER A 42 -12.97 -7.12 -5.49
N PRO A 43 -13.62 -7.73 -4.49
CA PRO A 43 -14.72 -7.10 -3.79
C PRO A 43 -14.29 -5.78 -3.12
N PRO A 44 -15.19 -4.78 -2.99
CA PRO A 44 -14.84 -3.48 -2.37
C PRO A 44 -14.23 -3.59 -0.96
N GLY A 45 -14.61 -4.64 -0.21
CA GLY A 45 -14.05 -4.93 1.12
C GLY A 45 -12.54 -5.20 1.11
N VAL A 46 -11.98 -5.71 0.02
CA VAL A 46 -10.54 -5.96 -0.13
C VAL A 46 -9.76 -4.65 -0.14
N ARG A 47 -10.15 -3.69 -1.00
CA ARG A 47 -9.52 -2.36 -1.04
C ARG A 47 -9.60 -1.66 0.32
N LYS A 48 -10.77 -1.73 0.97
CA LYS A 48 -10.96 -1.16 2.30
C LYS A 48 -10.00 -1.78 3.33
N ALA A 49 -9.87 -3.11 3.35
CA ALA A 49 -8.97 -3.78 4.29
C ALA A 49 -7.50 -3.37 4.10
N TYR A 50 -7.04 -3.20 2.85
CA TYR A 50 -5.70 -2.67 2.57
C TYR A 50 -5.54 -1.20 2.98
N LEU A 51 -6.53 -0.36 2.68
CA LEU A 51 -6.52 1.04 3.11
C LEU A 51 -6.44 1.14 4.64
N ASP A 52 -7.31 0.42 5.37
CA ASP A 52 -7.31 0.42 6.84
C ASP A 52 -5.95 -0.02 7.42
N GLN A 53 -5.31 -1.01 6.80
CA GLN A 53 -3.99 -1.49 7.19
C GLN A 53 -2.89 -0.45 6.88
N PHE A 54 -2.95 0.21 5.72
CA PHE A 54 -2.05 1.29 5.34
C PHE A 54 -2.16 2.47 6.31
N GLU A 55 -3.37 2.95 6.59
CA GLU A 55 -3.60 4.08 7.50
C GLU A 55 -3.03 3.78 8.88
N LYS A 56 -3.26 2.57 9.40
CA LYS A 56 -2.73 2.11 10.68
C LYS A 56 -1.21 2.12 10.71
N GLU A 57 -0.57 1.55 9.69
CA GLU A 57 0.88 1.41 9.64
C GLU A 57 1.59 2.75 9.42
N LEU A 58 1.06 3.59 8.53
CA LEU A 58 1.60 4.93 8.32
C LEU A 58 1.42 5.80 9.58
N THR A 59 0.28 5.72 10.27
CA THR A 59 0.08 6.43 11.55
C THR A 59 1.10 5.99 12.60
N ALA A 60 1.32 4.69 12.75
CA ALA A 60 2.32 4.16 13.69
C ALA A 60 3.74 4.59 13.30
N PHE A 61 4.06 4.56 12.00
CA PHE A 61 5.32 5.04 11.46
C PHE A 61 5.55 6.51 11.81
N LEU A 62 4.58 7.39 11.54
CA LEU A 62 4.68 8.82 11.83
C LEU A 62 4.88 9.07 13.33
N ARG A 63 4.08 8.44 14.21
CA ARG A 63 4.22 8.59 15.67
C ARG A 63 5.60 8.18 16.18
N SER A 64 6.09 7.01 15.77
CA SER A 64 7.42 6.55 16.18
C SER A 64 8.53 7.50 15.74
N HIS A 65 8.41 8.07 14.54
CA HIS A 65 9.43 8.97 14.01
C HIS A 65 9.30 10.39 14.54
N SER A 66 8.13 10.83 15.03
CA SER A 66 8.01 12.14 15.65
C SER A 66 8.73 12.20 16.99
N GLU A 67 8.75 11.10 17.75
CA GLU A 67 9.52 10.96 18.99
C GLU A 67 11.05 10.99 18.75
N GLU A 68 11.51 10.47 17.62
CA GLU A 68 12.93 10.46 17.23
C GLU A 68 13.42 11.81 16.66
N MET A 69 12.49 12.69 16.25
CA MET A 69 12.81 13.88 15.47
C MET A 69 13.15 15.08 16.33
N ILE A 70 14.20 15.81 15.93
CA ILE A 70 14.52 17.12 16.53
C ILE A 70 13.49 18.17 16.07
N PRO A 71 13.19 19.19 16.89
CA PRO A 71 12.35 20.31 16.48
C PRO A 71 12.87 20.97 15.20
N GLY A 72 11.99 21.13 14.21
CA GLY A 72 12.33 21.69 12.89
C GLY A 72 13.01 20.71 11.92
N GLY A 73 13.14 19.43 12.29
CA GLY A 73 13.58 18.38 11.37
C GLY A 73 12.61 18.18 10.19
N LEU A 74 13.14 17.72 9.05
CA LEU A 74 12.35 17.40 7.87
C LEU A 74 12.34 15.89 7.62
N MET A 75 11.21 15.38 7.15
CA MET A 75 11.03 14.01 6.69
C MET A 75 10.55 14.03 5.25
N VAL A 76 11.13 13.16 4.43
CA VAL A 76 10.73 12.98 3.03
C VAL A 76 10.16 11.57 2.88
N LEU A 77 8.90 11.48 2.46
CA LEU A 77 8.22 10.22 2.18
C LEU A 77 8.02 10.07 0.68
N ILE A 78 8.39 8.92 0.13
CA ILE A 78 8.25 8.57 -1.29
C ILE A 78 7.34 7.35 -1.37
N PHE A 79 6.27 7.46 -2.15
CA PHE A 79 5.30 6.38 -2.36
C PHE A 79 5.25 6.01 -3.84
N VAL A 80 5.06 4.72 -4.11
CA VAL A 80 4.49 4.28 -5.38
C VAL A 80 2.98 4.54 -5.27
N GLY A 81 2.55 5.70 -5.79
CA GLY A 81 1.16 6.14 -5.67
C GLY A 81 0.27 5.58 -6.78
N SER A 82 -1.02 5.43 -6.48
CA SER A 82 -2.03 5.24 -7.52
C SER A 82 -2.48 6.60 -8.05
N ASN A 83 -2.54 6.78 -9.38
CA ASN A 83 -3.28 7.90 -9.93
C ASN A 83 -4.77 7.63 -9.72
N GLU A 84 -5.52 8.67 -9.35
CA GLU A 84 -7.00 8.62 -9.27
C GLU A 84 -7.65 8.49 -10.65
N ASP A 85 -6.86 8.59 -11.71
CA ASP A 85 -7.29 8.36 -13.07
C ASP A 85 -7.56 6.87 -13.30
N PRO A 86 -8.81 6.43 -13.50
CA PRO A 86 -9.12 5.05 -13.83
C PRO A 86 -8.45 4.60 -15.14
N ASP A 87 -8.05 5.51 -16.03
CA ASP A 87 -7.25 5.21 -17.22
C ASP A 87 -5.76 5.01 -16.91
N CYS A 88 -5.29 5.20 -15.67
CA CYS A 88 -3.89 4.96 -15.33
C CYS A 88 -3.47 3.49 -15.48
N PHE A 89 -4.43 2.55 -15.38
CA PHE A 89 -4.20 1.14 -15.74
C PHE A 89 -3.79 0.96 -17.22
N THR A 90 -4.07 1.94 -18.08
CA THR A 90 -3.77 1.88 -19.52
C THR A 90 -2.41 2.50 -19.88
N ARG A 91 -1.87 3.44 -19.09
CA ARG A 91 -0.61 4.14 -19.44
C ARG A 91 0.67 3.37 -19.12
N PHE A 92 0.63 2.43 -18.17
CA PHE A 92 1.79 1.62 -17.77
C PHE A 92 1.55 0.09 -17.92
N GLY A 93 0.45 -0.29 -18.58
CA GLY A 93 -0.01 -1.67 -18.70
C GLY A 93 -0.71 -2.19 -17.45
N PRO A 94 -1.34 -3.38 -17.50
CA PRO A 94 -1.89 -4.03 -16.32
C PRO A 94 -0.78 -4.15 -15.29
N ASN A 95 -1.09 -3.74 -14.06
CA ASN A 95 -0.18 -3.79 -12.92
C ASN A 95 0.55 -5.14 -12.95
N ILE A 96 1.88 -5.15 -12.84
CA ILE A 96 2.69 -6.39 -12.93
C ILE A 96 2.14 -7.49 -12.00
N TRP A 97 1.53 -7.09 -10.88
CA TRP A 97 0.88 -7.98 -9.92
C TRP A 97 -0.42 -8.60 -10.43
N GLU A 98 -1.21 -7.91 -11.24
CA GLU A 98 -2.37 -8.49 -11.91
C GLU A 98 -1.93 -9.54 -12.94
N GLN A 99 -0.85 -9.29 -13.68
CA GLN A 99 -0.28 -10.28 -14.60
C GLN A 99 0.21 -11.53 -13.88
N PHE A 100 0.91 -11.37 -12.74
CA PHE A 100 1.27 -12.51 -11.89
C PHE A 100 0.03 -13.24 -11.36
N GLY A 101 -1.03 -12.51 -10.99
CA GLY A 101 -2.31 -13.11 -10.59
C GLY A 101 -2.93 -13.98 -11.68
N MET A 102 -2.90 -13.51 -12.93
CA MET A 102 -3.36 -14.27 -14.10
C MET A 102 -2.54 -15.53 -14.33
N ILE A 103 -1.21 -15.43 -14.33
CA ILE A 103 -0.32 -16.59 -14.52
C ILE A 103 -0.58 -17.64 -13.44
N LEU A 104 -0.75 -17.22 -12.18
CA LEU A 104 -1.08 -18.15 -11.11
C LEU A 104 -2.46 -18.78 -11.30
N ASN A 105 -3.43 -18.05 -11.85
CA ASN A 105 -4.74 -18.59 -12.20
C ASN A 105 -4.63 -19.66 -13.30
N ASP A 106 -3.85 -19.40 -14.36
CA ASP A 106 -3.57 -20.38 -15.42
C ASP A 106 -2.94 -21.65 -14.84
N MET A 107 -1.99 -21.50 -13.90
CA MET A 107 -1.41 -22.63 -13.17
C MET A 107 -2.43 -23.42 -12.32
N VAL A 108 -3.48 -22.78 -11.79
CA VAL A 108 -4.60 -23.48 -11.13
C VAL A 108 -5.38 -24.31 -12.16
N ILE A 109 -5.70 -23.71 -13.32
CA ILE A 109 -6.45 -24.37 -14.40
C ILE A 109 -5.69 -25.60 -14.93
N GLU A 110 -4.36 -25.49 -15.06
CA GLU A 110 -3.49 -26.60 -15.46
C GLU A 110 -3.26 -27.63 -14.34
N GLY A 111 -3.75 -27.39 -13.12
CA GLY A 111 -3.57 -28.30 -11.98
C GLY A 111 -2.17 -28.29 -11.38
N LEU A 112 -1.35 -27.28 -11.68
CA LEU A 112 0.00 -27.11 -11.14
C LEU A 112 -0.02 -26.55 -9.71
N ILE A 113 -1.06 -25.79 -9.35
CA ILE A 113 -1.27 -25.29 -7.98
C ILE A 113 -2.72 -25.48 -7.53
N GLU A 114 -2.92 -25.65 -6.23
CA GLU A 114 -4.26 -25.74 -5.64
C GLU A 114 -4.95 -24.36 -5.65
N ALA A 115 -6.23 -24.31 -6.04
CA ALA A 115 -7.03 -23.07 -6.00
C ALA A 115 -7.07 -22.43 -4.60
N SER A 116 -7.11 -23.25 -3.55
CA SER A 116 -7.08 -22.78 -2.15
C SER A 116 -5.80 -22.01 -1.81
N ARG A 117 -4.65 -22.40 -2.37
CA ARG A 117 -3.38 -21.71 -2.18
C ARG A 117 -3.40 -20.35 -2.84
N LEU A 118 -3.90 -20.27 -4.08
CA LEU A 118 -4.08 -18.99 -4.76
C LEU A 118 -5.01 -18.07 -3.97
N ASP A 119 -6.20 -18.55 -3.60
CA ASP A 119 -7.21 -17.76 -2.90
C ASP A 119 -6.72 -17.22 -1.55
N SER A 120 -5.88 -17.99 -0.85
CA SER A 120 -5.30 -17.57 0.45
C SER A 120 -4.12 -16.59 0.31
N PHE A 121 -3.49 -16.52 -0.87
CA PHE A 121 -2.29 -15.73 -1.08
C PHE A 121 -2.63 -14.28 -1.43
N ASN A 122 -2.02 -13.34 -0.71
CA ASN A 122 -2.22 -11.91 -0.91
C ASN A 122 -0.88 -11.17 -0.75
N MET A 123 -0.60 -10.26 -1.67
CA MET A 123 0.62 -9.47 -1.70
C MET A 123 0.58 -8.37 -0.62
N PRO A 124 1.65 -8.16 0.16
CA PRO A 124 1.76 -7.07 1.13
C PRO A 124 2.02 -5.72 0.43
N LEU A 125 1.10 -5.32 -0.44
CA LEU A 125 1.24 -4.15 -1.30
C LEU A 125 -0.04 -3.31 -1.28
N TYR A 126 0.15 -2.01 -1.03
CA TYR A 126 -0.89 -1.01 -1.23
C TYR A 126 -0.26 0.23 -1.88
N THR A 127 -0.91 0.74 -2.91
CA THR A 127 -0.51 1.95 -3.61
C THR A 127 -1.51 3.05 -3.25
N PRO A 128 -1.22 3.91 -2.26
CA PRO A 128 -2.15 4.94 -1.84
C PRO A 128 -2.27 6.04 -2.90
N SER A 129 -3.41 6.72 -2.95
CA SER A 129 -3.45 8.02 -3.64
C SER A 129 -2.67 9.07 -2.83
N ALA A 130 -2.25 10.14 -3.49
CA ALA A 130 -1.62 11.27 -2.79
C ALA A 130 -2.54 11.83 -1.70
N GLU A 131 -3.85 11.79 -1.92
CA GLU A 131 -4.83 12.28 -0.97
C GLU A 131 -4.99 11.35 0.24
N GLU A 132 -5.05 10.03 0.03
CA GLU A 132 -5.06 9.06 1.13
C GLU A 132 -3.85 9.23 2.05
N ALA A 133 -2.65 9.39 1.48
CA ALA A 133 -1.43 9.64 2.25
C ALA A 133 -1.49 10.97 3.03
N ARG A 134 -1.95 12.06 2.40
CA ARG A 134 -2.08 13.37 3.06
C ARG A 134 -3.05 13.33 4.23
N GLN A 135 -4.19 12.67 4.06
CA GLN A 135 -5.20 12.56 5.12
C GLN A 135 -4.66 11.85 6.35
N VAL A 136 -3.87 10.79 6.18
CA VAL A 136 -3.24 10.10 7.32
C VAL A 136 -2.25 11.01 8.04
N ILE A 137 -1.39 11.73 7.30
CA ILE A 137 -0.41 12.65 7.88
C ILE A 137 -1.10 13.77 8.67
N GLN A 138 -2.15 14.36 8.09
CA GLN A 138 -2.92 15.43 8.74
C GLN A 138 -3.67 14.93 9.98
N ARG A 139 -4.24 13.72 9.92
CA ARG A 139 -4.98 13.12 11.02
C ARG A 139 -4.07 12.71 12.18
N GLU A 140 -2.85 12.27 11.89
CA GLU A 140 -1.86 11.92 12.91
C GLU A 140 -1.32 13.17 13.62
N GLY A 141 -0.96 14.21 12.87
CA GLY A 141 -0.75 15.57 13.38
C GLY A 141 0.65 15.90 13.93
N SER A 142 1.60 14.96 13.95
CA SER A 142 2.97 15.23 14.41
C SER A 142 3.81 16.02 13.40
N PHE A 143 3.42 16.03 12.12
CA PHE A 143 4.16 16.68 11.05
C PHE A 143 3.30 17.67 10.27
N SER A 144 3.90 18.78 9.86
CA SER A 144 3.32 19.71 8.89
C SER A 144 3.75 19.36 7.46
N LEU A 145 2.80 19.43 6.52
CA LEU A 145 3.07 19.17 5.11
C LEU A 145 3.73 20.40 4.46
N ALA A 146 4.97 20.26 4.00
CA ALA A 146 5.71 21.32 3.30
C ALA A 146 5.43 21.35 1.78
N GLY A 147 4.74 20.35 1.24
CA GLY A 147 4.37 20.24 -0.17
C GLY A 147 4.38 18.79 -0.66
N SER A 148 3.69 18.52 -1.76
CA SER A 148 3.70 17.21 -2.44
C SER A 148 4.04 17.41 -3.91
N ARG A 149 4.95 16.60 -4.47
CA ARG A 149 5.27 16.61 -5.91
C ARG A 149 4.94 15.25 -6.50
N HIS A 150 4.25 15.24 -7.64
CA HIS A 150 4.15 14.05 -8.49
C HIS A 150 5.39 14.03 -9.39
N SER A 151 6.10 12.90 -9.40
CA SER A 151 7.20 12.68 -10.33
C SER A 151 6.58 12.14 -11.63
N TYR A 152 6.83 12.80 -12.76
CA TYR A 152 6.32 12.39 -14.08
C TYR A 152 7.22 11.33 -14.70
#